data_AF-A0A1E5UX87-F1
#
_entry.id   AF-A0A1E5UX87-F1
#
_cell.length_a   1.000
_cell.length_b   1.000
_cell.length_c   1.000
_cell.angle_alpha   90.00
_cell.angle_beta   90.00
_cell.angle_gamma   90.00
#
_symmetry.space_group_name_H-M   'P 1'
#
loop_
_entity.id
_entity.type
_entity.pdbx_description
1 polymer ?
#
loop_
_entity_poly.entity_id
_entity_poly.type
_entity_poly.pdbx_seq_one_letter_code
_entity_poly.pdbx_strand_id
1 'polypeptide(L)'
;MDVYGLELKRGQLSSSSIWVTHSGDGSKSSYNSVIAGWHIHQERYGDYRPHHFILIGRQSYSEIILLNLNSDQWQDKKGGDWWVYYGFNSVPTGVGYYPKSLFTSMAENANQIKLGAFAGTDRTVPSPPIGSGALRNSGQLGRVASFTNLCLVGQDERNNPITGDLPSVVSNNQCYSVTPVAHGACFCGGPGGCM
;
A
#
# COMPACT_ATOMS: atom_id res chain seq x y z
N MET A 1 -5.24 2.29 -8.27
CA MET A 1 -3.81 2.64 -8.05
C MET A 1 -3.21 2.68 -9.42
N ASP A 2 -2.59 3.79 -9.79
CA ASP A 2 -2.08 3.95 -11.14
C ASP A 2 -0.56 4.12 -11.10
N VAL A 3 0.13 3.51 -12.07
CA VAL A 3 1.58 3.58 -12.24
C VAL A 3 1.88 3.76 -13.73
N TYR A 4 2.84 4.63 -14.04
CA TYR A 4 3.13 5.06 -15.41
C TYR A 4 4.62 5.08 -15.68
N GLY A 5 5.01 4.69 -16.90
CA GLY A 5 6.31 5.05 -17.50
C GLY A 5 7.54 4.58 -16.72
N LEU A 6 7.51 3.37 -16.15
CA LEU A 6 8.63 2.83 -15.38
C LEU A 6 9.49 1.90 -16.24
N GLU A 7 10.78 2.23 -16.42
CA GLU A 7 11.79 1.32 -16.93
C GLU A 7 12.71 0.88 -15.79
N LEU A 8 12.60 -0.38 -15.38
CA LEU A 8 13.49 -0.96 -14.38
C LEU A 8 14.58 -1.78 -15.06
N LYS A 9 15.75 -1.81 -14.42
CA LYS A 9 16.84 -2.73 -14.72
C LYS A 9 16.69 -3.97 -13.84
N ARG A 10 17.36 -5.05 -14.24
CA ARG A 10 17.53 -6.23 -13.39
C ARG A 10 18.13 -5.82 -12.03
N GLY A 11 17.67 -6.43 -10.95
CA GLY A 11 18.07 -6.10 -9.58
C GLY A 11 17.37 -4.88 -8.99
N GLN A 12 16.45 -4.22 -9.72
CA GLN A 12 15.65 -3.11 -9.20
C GLN A 12 14.22 -3.55 -8.83
N LEU A 13 13.70 -2.91 -7.78
CA LEU A 13 12.33 -3.03 -7.29
C LEU A 13 11.76 -1.63 -7.12
N SER A 14 10.58 -1.38 -7.68
CA SER A 14 9.81 -0.17 -7.40
C SER A 14 8.44 -0.58 -6.90
N SER A 15 7.97 0.03 -5.82
CA SER A 15 6.71 -0.31 -5.18
C SER A 15 6.08 0.89 -4.50
N SER A 16 4.76 0.87 -4.42
CA SER A 16 4.03 1.72 -3.50
C SER A 16 2.83 0.97 -2.94
N SER A 17 2.53 1.21 -1.66
CA SER A 17 1.48 0.49 -0.96
C SER A 17 0.85 1.32 0.16
N ILE A 18 -0.36 0.92 0.52
CA ILE A 18 -1.03 1.28 1.76
C ILE A 18 -0.85 0.14 2.76
N TRP A 19 -0.58 0.50 4.01
CA TRP A 19 -0.44 -0.41 5.14
C TRP A 19 -1.51 -0.14 6.15
N VAL A 20 -2.11 -1.19 6.66
CA VAL A 20 -2.85 -1.18 7.91
C VAL A 20 -2.17 -2.06 8.90
N THR A 21 -1.87 -1.46 10.05
CA THR A 21 -0.99 -2.09 11.03
C THR A 21 -1.56 -1.89 12.42
N HIS A 22 -1.18 -2.80 13.29
CA HIS A 22 -1.24 -2.57 14.72
C HIS A 22 0.19 -2.55 15.27
N SER A 23 0.55 -1.48 16.00
CA SER A 23 1.90 -1.28 16.55
C SER A 23 2.29 -2.30 17.63
N GLY A 24 1.28 -2.98 18.18
CA GLY A 24 1.44 -3.97 19.23
C GLY A 24 2.04 -3.38 20.50
N ASP A 25 2.82 -4.20 21.21
CA ASP A 25 3.60 -3.85 22.38
C ASP A 25 4.99 -3.26 22.05
N GLY A 26 5.25 -2.99 20.76
CA GLY A 26 6.56 -2.54 20.27
C GLY A 26 7.56 -3.67 19.97
N SER A 27 7.24 -4.94 20.28
CA SER A 27 8.05 -6.08 19.86
C SER A 27 7.83 -6.45 18.38
N LYS A 28 8.89 -6.89 17.69
CA LYS A 28 8.78 -7.33 16.28
C LYS A 28 7.85 -8.54 16.09
N SER A 29 7.62 -9.32 17.14
CA SER A 29 6.72 -10.47 17.16
C SER A 29 5.24 -10.09 17.26
N SER A 30 4.92 -8.93 17.86
CA SER A 30 3.54 -8.46 17.95
C SER A 30 3.11 -7.66 16.72
N TYR A 31 4.06 -7.20 15.89
CA TYR A 31 3.76 -6.46 14.68
C TYR A 31 3.01 -7.32 13.66
N ASN A 32 1.81 -6.87 13.29
CA ASN A 32 1.11 -7.36 12.12
C ASN A 32 0.70 -6.22 11.22
N SER A 33 0.67 -6.54 9.95
CA SER A 33 0.27 -5.62 8.91
C SER A 33 -0.54 -6.34 7.88
N VAL A 34 -1.52 -5.65 7.34
CA VAL A 34 -2.05 -5.94 6.02
C VAL A 34 -1.64 -4.84 5.06
N ILE A 35 -1.12 -5.25 3.92
CA ILE A 35 -0.43 -4.37 2.98
C ILE A 35 -1.06 -4.59 1.63
N ALA A 36 -1.48 -3.54 0.95
CA ALA A 36 -1.97 -3.59 -0.42
C ALA A 36 -1.24 -2.57 -1.28
N GLY A 37 -0.80 -2.97 -2.46
CA GLY A 37 -0.07 -2.08 -3.33
C GLY A 37 0.24 -2.66 -4.69
N TRP A 38 1.15 -1.99 -5.37
CA TRP A 38 1.77 -2.49 -6.59
C TRP A 38 3.29 -2.54 -6.42
N HIS A 39 3.92 -3.42 -7.19
CA HIS A 39 5.35 -3.43 -7.40
C HIS A 39 5.69 -3.79 -8.84
N ILE A 40 6.87 -3.42 -9.27
CA ILE A 40 7.53 -4.00 -10.44
C ILE A 40 8.80 -4.65 -9.91
N HIS A 41 8.88 -5.98 -10.05
CA HIS A 41 9.95 -6.79 -9.48
C HIS A 41 10.32 -7.92 -10.43
N GLN A 42 11.25 -7.63 -11.33
CA GLN A 42 11.58 -8.56 -12.43
C GLN A 42 12.13 -9.90 -11.93
N GLU A 43 12.91 -9.90 -10.85
CA GLU A 43 13.47 -11.14 -10.31
C GLU A 43 12.39 -12.09 -9.76
N ARG A 44 11.24 -11.54 -9.36
CA ARG A 44 10.13 -12.32 -8.83
C ARG A 44 9.20 -12.86 -9.93
N TYR A 45 8.93 -12.06 -10.96
CA TYR A 45 7.89 -12.39 -11.96
C TYR A 45 8.44 -12.69 -13.35
N GLY A 46 9.74 -12.44 -13.59
CA GLY A 46 10.35 -12.55 -14.91
C GLY A 46 9.95 -11.45 -15.90
N ASP A 47 9.15 -10.47 -15.48
CA ASP A 47 8.71 -9.35 -16.32
C ASP A 47 8.84 -7.98 -15.62
N TYR A 48 8.68 -6.90 -16.39
CA TYR A 48 8.73 -5.52 -15.90
C TYR A 48 7.34 -4.88 -15.80
N ARG A 49 6.29 -5.69 -15.68
CA ARG A 49 4.92 -5.17 -15.60
C ARG A 49 4.57 -4.84 -14.14
N PRO A 50 3.68 -3.86 -13.90
CA PRO A 50 3.08 -3.68 -12.60
C PRO A 50 2.32 -4.92 -12.17
N HIS A 51 2.70 -5.47 -11.01
CA HIS A 51 1.94 -6.50 -10.31
C HIS A 51 1.35 -5.89 -9.06
N HIS A 52 0.06 -6.12 -8.85
CA HIS A 52 -0.59 -5.75 -7.61
C HIS A 52 -0.45 -6.90 -6.62
N PHE A 53 -0.34 -6.59 -5.33
CA PHE A 53 -0.10 -7.61 -4.32
C PHE A 53 -0.77 -7.23 -3.00
N ILE A 54 -1.11 -8.24 -2.22
CA ILE A 54 -1.36 -8.09 -0.80
C ILE A 54 -0.42 -8.96 0.04
N LEU A 55 0.02 -8.39 1.17
CA LEU A 55 0.73 -9.09 2.22
C LEU A 55 -0.13 -9.10 3.48
N ILE A 56 -0.28 -10.27 4.09
CA ILE A 56 -1.02 -10.44 5.34
C ILE A 56 -0.10 -11.09 6.36
N GLY A 57 0.17 -10.38 7.46
CA GLY A 57 1.16 -10.82 8.45
C GLY A 57 2.56 -10.94 7.81
N ARG A 58 3.14 -12.15 7.82
CA ARG A 58 4.43 -12.46 7.17
C ARG A 58 4.30 -13.15 5.80
N GLN A 59 3.09 -13.39 5.32
CA GLN A 59 2.86 -14.16 4.10
C GLN A 59 2.49 -13.23 2.93
N SER A 60 3.02 -13.53 1.75
CA SER A 60 2.79 -12.78 0.51
C SER A 60 1.86 -13.54 -0.41
N TYR A 61 0.80 -12.86 -0.87
CA TYR A 61 -0.18 -13.41 -1.81
C TYR A 61 -0.08 -12.64 -3.14
N SER A 62 -0.17 -13.36 -4.26
CA SER A 62 -0.01 -12.81 -5.62
C SER A 62 -1.29 -12.22 -6.22
N GLU A 63 -2.36 -12.11 -5.45
CA GLU A 63 -3.68 -11.63 -5.90
C GLU A 63 -4.19 -10.47 -5.03
N ILE A 64 -5.02 -9.61 -5.64
CA ILE A 64 -5.40 -8.26 -5.16
C ILE A 64 -6.57 -8.32 -4.16
N ILE A 65 -6.49 -7.50 -3.11
CA ILE A 65 -7.29 -7.55 -1.87
C ILE A 65 -7.36 -6.11 -1.26
N LEU A 66 -8.46 -5.38 -1.43
CA LEU A 66 -8.76 -4.23 -0.54
C LEU A 66 -9.15 -4.80 0.81
N LEU A 67 -8.70 -4.18 1.89
CA LEU A 67 -9.01 -4.65 3.24
C LEU A 67 -9.98 -3.70 3.90
N ASN A 68 -10.92 -4.26 4.64
CA ASN A 68 -11.71 -3.49 5.57
C ASN A 68 -10.79 -3.08 6.74
N LEU A 69 -10.55 -1.78 6.91
CA LEU A 69 -9.56 -1.23 7.83
C LEU A 69 -10.28 -0.59 8.99
N ASN A 70 -9.99 -1.12 10.17
CA ASN A 70 -11.04 -1.20 11.14
C ASN A 70 -10.37 -0.91 12.56
N SER A 71 -10.67 0.23 13.23
CA SER A 71 -10.18 0.73 14.56
C SER A 71 -11.15 0.67 15.79
N ASP A 72 -11.09 -0.35 16.66
CA ASP A 72 -11.82 -0.49 17.96
C ASP A 72 -13.37 -0.69 17.93
N GLN A 73 -13.94 -0.86 16.74
CA GLN A 73 -15.37 -0.93 16.37
C GLN A 73 -15.55 -1.80 15.10
N TRP A 74 -14.64 -2.73 14.85
CA TRP A 74 -14.15 -2.85 13.50
C TRP A 74 -13.67 -4.31 13.23
N GLN A 75 -14.66 -5.18 13.36
CA GLN A 75 -14.66 -6.63 13.22
C GLN A 75 -16.07 -7.00 12.73
N ASP A 76 -16.25 -8.06 11.93
CA ASP A 76 -17.62 -8.60 11.74
C ASP A 76 -18.19 -8.96 13.13
N LYS A 77 -19.40 -8.45 13.43
CA LYS A 77 -20.12 -8.67 14.69
C LYS A 77 -20.35 -10.16 15.02
N LYS A 78 -20.19 -11.08 14.06
CA LYS A 78 -20.33 -12.54 14.31
C LYS A 78 -19.03 -13.27 14.64
N GLY A 79 -17.86 -12.83 14.14
CA GLY A 79 -16.62 -13.63 14.22
C GLY A 79 -15.33 -12.86 14.42
N GLY A 80 -15.29 -11.58 14.05
CA GLY A 80 -14.11 -10.76 14.17
C GLY A 80 -13.09 -10.85 13.04
N ASP A 81 -13.45 -11.48 11.94
CA ASP A 81 -12.53 -11.73 10.84
C ASP A 81 -12.29 -10.50 9.96
N TRP A 82 -11.13 -10.48 9.31
CA TRP A 82 -10.68 -9.40 8.44
C TRP A 82 -11.22 -9.60 7.03
N TRP A 83 -12.22 -8.81 6.66
CA TRP A 83 -12.86 -8.88 5.35
C TRP A 83 -12.04 -8.25 4.24
N VAL A 84 -12.15 -8.88 3.08
CA VAL A 84 -11.49 -8.50 1.84
C VAL A 84 -12.53 -8.06 0.83
N TYR A 85 -12.30 -6.88 0.26
CA TYR A 85 -13.07 -6.31 -0.84
C TYR A 85 -12.19 -6.17 -2.07
N TYR A 86 -12.77 -6.16 -3.27
CA TYR A 86 -12.05 -5.92 -4.52
C TYR A 86 -12.91 -5.03 -5.42
N GLY A 87 -12.30 -3.98 -6.00
CA GLY A 87 -13.01 -3.05 -6.86
C GLY A 87 -12.27 -1.73 -6.99
N PHE A 88 -11.22 -1.68 -7.81
CA PHE A 88 -10.62 -0.41 -8.17
C PHE A 88 -11.57 0.37 -9.08
N ASN A 89 -11.86 1.63 -8.75
CA ASN A 89 -12.73 2.52 -9.52
C ASN A 89 -14.15 1.95 -9.80
N SER A 90 -14.62 1.04 -8.94
CA SER A 90 -15.91 0.37 -9.02
C SER A 90 -16.46 0.13 -7.60
N VAL A 91 -17.71 -0.34 -7.49
CA VAL A 91 -18.28 -0.71 -6.19
C VAL A 91 -17.45 -1.87 -5.60
N PRO A 92 -16.88 -1.72 -4.39
CA PRO A 92 -16.09 -2.79 -3.78
C PRO A 92 -16.92 -4.06 -3.58
N THR A 93 -16.43 -5.19 -4.07
CA THR A 93 -17.06 -6.50 -3.96
C THR A 93 -16.34 -7.33 -2.90
N GLY A 94 -17.07 -7.85 -1.90
CA GLY A 94 -16.48 -8.76 -0.92
C GLY A 94 -16.02 -10.06 -1.59
N VAL A 95 -14.73 -10.41 -1.47
CA VAL A 95 -14.15 -11.62 -2.11
C VAL A 95 -13.71 -12.68 -1.10
N GLY A 96 -13.71 -12.36 0.20
CA GLY A 96 -13.41 -13.33 1.26
C GLY A 96 -13.06 -12.67 2.59
N TYR A 97 -12.60 -13.49 3.54
CA TYR A 97 -12.15 -13.02 4.84
C TYR A 97 -10.94 -13.82 5.34
N TYR A 98 -10.16 -13.20 6.22
CA TYR A 98 -9.06 -13.84 6.93
C TYR A 98 -9.41 -13.94 8.42
N PRO A 99 -9.33 -15.15 9.02
CA PRO A 99 -9.64 -15.34 10.43
C PRO A 99 -8.81 -14.45 11.34
N LYS A 100 -9.43 -13.82 12.35
CA LYS A 100 -8.67 -12.95 13.29
C LYS A 100 -7.56 -13.67 14.04
N SER A 101 -7.71 -14.98 14.22
CA SER A 101 -6.71 -15.85 14.86
C SER A 101 -5.39 -15.95 14.09
N LEU A 102 -5.33 -15.47 12.84
CA LEU A 102 -4.09 -15.33 12.09
C LEU A 102 -3.23 -14.15 12.56
N PHE A 103 -3.80 -13.26 13.35
CA PHE A 103 -3.17 -12.04 13.83
C PHE A 103 -2.93 -12.14 15.33
N THR A 104 -1.85 -11.52 15.78
CA THR A 104 -1.53 -11.26 17.17
C THR A 104 -2.13 -9.93 17.58
N SER A 105 -1.40 -8.82 17.43
CA SER A 105 -1.87 -7.51 17.91
C SER A 105 -2.99 -6.93 17.07
N MET A 106 -3.13 -7.38 15.83
CA MET A 106 -4.20 -6.96 14.93
C MET A 106 -5.39 -7.93 14.93
N ALA A 107 -5.46 -8.84 15.90
CA ALA A 107 -6.61 -9.73 16.03
C ALA A 107 -7.88 -8.91 16.29
N GLU A 108 -7.82 -7.92 17.18
CA GLU A 108 -9.01 -7.17 17.62
C GLU A 108 -9.25 -5.89 16.82
N ASN A 109 -8.20 -5.19 16.41
CA ASN A 109 -8.29 -3.91 15.71
C ASN A 109 -6.98 -3.58 14.99
N ALA A 110 -7.03 -2.58 14.11
CA ALA A 110 -5.86 -1.86 13.65
C ALA A 110 -5.88 -0.43 14.20
N ASN A 111 -4.70 0.11 14.50
CA ASN A 111 -4.57 1.45 15.08
C ASN A 111 -3.81 2.43 14.18
N GLN A 112 -3.32 1.98 13.02
CA GLN A 112 -2.52 2.78 12.10
C GLN A 112 -2.86 2.45 10.66
N ILE A 113 -3.00 3.51 9.85
CA ILE A 113 -3.00 3.44 8.39
C ILE A 113 -1.82 4.28 7.91
N LYS A 114 -1.01 3.73 7.02
CA LYS A 114 0.17 4.40 6.46
C LYS A 114 0.22 4.22 4.96
N LEU A 115 0.85 5.16 4.27
CA LEU A 115 1.11 5.07 2.84
C LEU A 115 2.60 5.12 2.58
N GLY A 116 3.06 4.56 1.47
CA GLY A 116 4.47 4.72 1.18
C GLY A 116 4.95 4.15 -0.12
N ALA A 117 6.21 4.44 -0.37
CA ALA A 117 6.83 4.25 -1.67
C ALA A 117 8.25 3.74 -1.46
N PHE A 118 8.55 2.58 -2.01
CA PHE A 118 9.79 1.88 -1.79
C PHE A 118 10.48 1.57 -3.10
N ALA A 119 11.73 2.02 -3.19
CA ALA A 119 12.67 1.64 -4.21
C ALA A 119 13.74 0.73 -3.58
N GLY A 120 13.87 -0.48 -4.11
CA GLY A 120 14.92 -1.44 -3.76
C GLY A 120 15.88 -1.63 -4.94
N THR A 121 17.13 -1.90 -4.63
CA THR A 121 18.16 -2.12 -5.64
C THR A 121 19.28 -3.00 -5.10
N ASP A 122 19.90 -3.79 -5.97
CA ASP A 122 21.17 -4.44 -5.67
C ASP A 122 22.25 -3.41 -5.36
N ARG A 123 23.23 -3.79 -4.53
CA ARG A 123 24.26 -2.87 -4.00
C ARG A 123 25.02 -2.07 -5.07
N THR A 124 25.13 -2.59 -6.29
CA THR A 124 25.90 -1.99 -7.39
C THR A 124 25.03 -1.31 -8.44
N VAL A 125 23.70 -1.34 -8.27
CA VAL A 125 22.74 -0.74 -9.20
C VAL A 125 22.14 0.50 -8.53
N PRO A 126 22.08 1.66 -9.20
CA PRO A 126 21.42 2.83 -8.65
C PRO A 126 19.94 2.54 -8.35
N SER A 127 19.36 3.19 -7.33
CA SER A 127 17.93 2.97 -7.03
C SER A 127 17.02 3.37 -8.20
N PRO A 128 15.91 2.67 -8.43
CA PRO A 128 15.00 2.98 -9.54
C PRO A 128 14.11 4.20 -9.26
N PRO A 129 13.51 4.81 -10.29
CA PRO A 129 12.41 5.74 -10.07
C PRO A 129 11.21 5.07 -9.39
N ILE A 130 10.33 5.90 -8.82
CA ILE A 130 8.98 5.49 -8.41
C ILE A 130 7.97 6.17 -9.34
N GLY A 131 7.03 5.40 -9.90
CA GLY A 131 6.12 5.90 -10.94
C GLY A 131 6.89 6.38 -12.18
N SER A 132 6.54 7.54 -12.74
CA SER A 132 7.33 8.10 -13.86
C SER A 132 8.69 8.68 -13.45
N GLY A 133 9.05 8.59 -12.17
CA GLY A 133 10.19 9.33 -11.62
C GLY A 133 9.88 10.80 -11.29
N ALA A 134 8.71 11.30 -11.70
CA ALA A 134 8.28 12.65 -11.42
C ALA A 134 7.63 12.79 -10.04
N LEU A 135 7.78 13.97 -9.44
CA LEU A 135 6.99 14.43 -8.30
C LEU A 135 6.05 15.56 -8.71
N ARG A 136 5.00 15.81 -7.90
CA ARG A 136 4.11 16.97 -8.10
C ARG A 136 4.97 18.23 -7.97
N ASN A 137 4.99 19.04 -9.04
CA ASN A 137 5.77 20.27 -9.35
C ASN A 137 6.53 20.19 -10.70
N SER A 138 6.59 19.02 -11.34
CA SER A 138 7.25 18.81 -12.64
C SER A 138 6.42 19.24 -13.87
N GLY A 139 5.20 19.74 -13.70
CA GLY A 139 4.27 20.02 -14.81
C GLY A 139 3.68 18.76 -15.50
N GLN A 140 4.09 17.55 -15.09
CA GLN A 140 3.65 16.28 -15.67
C GLN A 140 2.55 15.60 -14.82
N LEU A 141 1.49 16.36 -14.50
CA LEU A 141 0.43 15.95 -13.55
C LEU A 141 -0.27 14.63 -13.91
N GLY A 142 -0.27 14.22 -15.18
CA GLY A 142 -0.93 12.99 -15.65
C GLY A 142 -0.08 11.72 -15.63
N ARG A 143 1.14 11.74 -15.06
CA ARG A 143 2.04 10.56 -15.10
C ARG A 143 2.69 10.21 -13.77
N VAL A 144 2.22 10.73 -12.64
CA VAL A 144 2.77 10.37 -11.31
C VAL A 144 2.02 9.15 -10.77
N ALA A 145 2.70 8.25 -10.06
CA ALA A 145 2.02 7.12 -9.43
C ALA A 145 1.08 7.63 -8.32
N SER A 146 -0.13 7.07 -8.24
CA SER A 146 -1.19 7.62 -7.40
C SER A 146 -2.05 6.57 -6.71
N PHE A 147 -2.54 6.96 -5.55
CA PHE A 147 -3.67 6.34 -4.89
C PHE A 147 -4.83 7.33 -4.97
N THR A 148 -5.99 6.86 -5.39
CA THR A 148 -7.21 7.64 -5.55
C THR A 148 -8.38 6.84 -5.01
N ASN A 149 -9.49 7.52 -4.72
CA ASN A 149 -10.69 6.91 -4.15
C ASN A 149 -10.41 6.16 -2.84
N LEU A 150 -9.50 6.70 -2.02
CA LEU A 150 -9.19 6.15 -0.70
C LEU A 150 -10.36 6.38 0.25
N CYS A 151 -11.01 5.29 0.64
CA CYS A 151 -12.13 5.26 1.56
C CYS A 151 -11.96 4.12 2.57
N LEU A 152 -12.53 4.31 3.75
CA LEU A 152 -12.76 3.26 4.74
C LEU A 152 -14.18 2.76 4.57
N VAL A 153 -14.40 1.45 4.67
CA VAL A 153 -15.75 0.88 4.66
C VAL A 153 -16.21 0.77 6.11
N GLY A 154 -17.25 1.52 6.48
CA GLY A 154 -17.82 1.51 7.84
C GLY A 154 -18.69 0.28 8.10
N GLN A 155 -19.12 0.12 9.36
CA GLN A 155 -20.03 -0.98 9.77
C GLN A 155 -21.36 -1.02 9.00
N ASP A 156 -21.81 0.13 8.51
CA ASP A 156 -23.03 0.28 7.70
C ASP A 156 -22.78 -0.01 6.21
N GLU A 157 -21.62 -0.61 5.88
CA GLU A 157 -21.14 -0.88 4.53
C GLU A 157 -20.99 0.40 3.68
N ARG A 158 -20.98 1.58 4.31
CA ARG A 158 -20.79 2.85 3.61
C ARG A 158 -19.32 3.19 3.48
N ASN A 159 -18.98 3.76 2.32
CA ASN A 159 -17.67 4.32 2.07
C ASN A 159 -17.53 5.66 2.79
N ASN A 160 -16.58 5.73 3.70
CA ASN A 160 -16.15 6.93 4.42
C ASN A 160 -14.82 7.40 3.83
N PRO A 161 -14.81 8.50 3.04
CA PRO A 161 -13.58 8.99 2.43
C PRO A 161 -12.52 9.33 3.47
N ILE A 162 -11.25 9.03 3.16
CA ILE A 162 -10.12 9.48 3.97
C ILE A 162 -9.92 10.97 3.71
N THR A 163 -10.27 11.80 4.70
CA THR A 163 -10.21 13.27 4.63
C THR A 163 -9.00 13.87 5.34
N GLY A 164 -8.36 13.11 6.24
CA GLY A 164 -7.15 13.51 6.94
C GLY A 164 -5.87 13.01 6.27
N ASP A 165 -4.78 13.72 6.51
CA ASP A 165 -3.46 13.25 6.08
C ASP A 165 -3.07 11.96 6.82
N LEU A 166 -2.33 11.09 6.13
CA LEU A 166 -1.84 9.83 6.67
C LEU A 166 -0.32 9.85 6.77
N PRO A 167 0.27 9.22 7.81
CA PRO A 167 1.71 9.07 7.88
C PRO A 167 2.26 8.37 6.64
N SER A 168 3.35 8.91 6.08
CA SER A 168 4.02 8.31 4.93
C SER A 168 5.40 7.73 5.27
N VAL A 169 5.77 6.66 4.57
CA VAL A 169 7.08 5.99 4.71
C VAL A 169 7.71 5.82 3.34
N VAL A 170 8.99 6.17 3.20
CA VAL A 170 9.73 6.03 1.94
C VAL A 170 11.10 5.41 2.17
N SER A 171 11.65 4.71 1.16
CA SER A 171 12.98 4.07 1.29
C SER A 171 14.13 5.07 1.46
N ASN A 172 14.04 6.23 0.81
CA ASN A 172 15.01 7.32 0.94
C ASN A 172 14.27 8.66 0.80
N ASN A 173 14.20 9.44 1.89
CA ASN A 173 13.42 10.68 1.95
C ASN A 173 14.07 11.87 1.23
N GLN A 174 15.33 11.75 0.81
CA GLN A 174 15.98 12.73 -0.07
C GLN A 174 15.67 12.46 -1.54
N CYS A 175 15.21 11.25 -1.87
CA CYS A 175 15.00 10.77 -3.24
C CYS A 175 13.53 10.65 -3.61
N TYR A 176 12.72 10.18 -2.68
CA TYR A 176 11.31 9.85 -2.90
C TYR A 176 10.44 10.60 -1.92
N SER A 177 9.21 10.87 -2.35
CA SER A 177 8.20 11.43 -1.46
C SER A 177 6.81 10.91 -1.80
N VAL A 178 5.94 11.01 -0.80
CA VAL A 178 4.50 10.82 -0.92
C VAL A 178 3.86 12.14 -0.53
N THR A 179 2.97 12.65 -1.37
CA THR A 179 2.22 13.88 -1.05
C THR A 179 1.24 13.61 0.09
N PRO A 180 0.90 14.62 0.90
CA PRO A 180 -0.20 14.51 1.85
C PRO A 180 -1.47 13.96 1.19
N VAL A 181 -2.23 13.18 1.95
CA VAL A 181 -3.54 12.70 1.50
C VAL A 181 -4.50 13.89 1.49
N ALA A 182 -5.10 14.15 0.34
CA ALA A 182 -6.09 15.19 0.17
C ALA A 182 -7.20 14.67 -0.75
N HIS A 183 -8.46 14.83 -0.33
CA HIS A 183 -9.64 14.40 -1.09
C HIS A 183 -9.58 12.92 -1.51
N GLY A 184 -9.17 12.03 -0.60
CA GLY A 184 -9.06 10.60 -0.89
C GLY A 184 -7.98 10.23 -1.91
N ALA A 185 -6.99 11.11 -2.14
CA ALA A 185 -5.90 10.86 -3.07
C ALA A 185 -4.53 11.28 -2.53
N CYS A 186 -3.50 10.55 -2.94
CA CYS A 186 -2.10 10.93 -2.76
C CYS A 186 -1.26 10.45 -3.95
N PHE A 187 -0.07 11.02 -4.07
CA PHE A 187 0.84 10.78 -5.18
C PHE A 187 2.20 10.40 -4.62
N CYS A 188 2.87 9.48 -5.30
CA CYS A 188 4.20 9.03 -4.92
C CYS A 188 5.13 9.06 -6.14
N GLY A 189 6.39 9.39 -5.89
CA GLY A 189 7.37 9.48 -6.96
C GLY A 189 8.75 9.86 -6.46
N GLY A 190 9.65 9.99 -7.42
CA GLY A 190 11.04 10.39 -7.21
C GLY A 190 11.93 9.79 -8.29
N PRO A 191 13.00 10.50 -8.69
CA PRO A 191 13.73 10.22 -9.92
C PRO A 191 14.55 8.92 -9.92
N GLY A 192 14.81 8.34 -8.75
CA GLY A 192 15.81 7.28 -8.62
C GLY A 192 17.24 7.81 -8.68
N GLY A 193 18.21 6.91 -8.78
CA GLY A 193 19.64 7.26 -8.83
C GLY A 193 20.29 7.53 -7.47
N CYS A 194 19.53 7.38 -6.39
CA CYS A 194 20.01 7.64 -5.04
C CYS A 194 20.72 6.41 -4.47
N MET A 195 21.84 6.64 -3.77
CA MET A 195 22.60 5.64 -3.02
C MET A 195 22.41 5.84 -1.52
#